data_AF-A0A8U0NRS9-F1
#
_entry.id   AF-A0A8U0NRS9-F1
#
_cell.length_a   1.000
_cell.length_b   1.000
_cell.length_c   1.000
_cell.angle_alpha   90.00
_cell.angle_beta   90.00
_cell.angle_gamma   90.00
#
_symmetry.space_group_name_H-M   'P 1'
#
loop_
_entity.id
_entity.type
_entity.pdbx_description
1 polymer ?
#
loop_
_entity_poly.entity_id
_entity_poly.type
_entity_poly.pdbx_seq_one_letter_code
_entity_poly.pdbx_strand_id
1 'polypeptide(L)'
;MRNVFYQEHQYPGRKRMLRKNKTLIFKYFLNLINGAFLVLGLLLMGFGTWLLLDRNNIFTALDENNHLIVYIFQILMGTGSAIVLLCLLGYLGIHNEIRWLLLLYTALLMWAVGVQVVLSTFIFIKKKEVHQVLHDKIDLIIIEYGSKDMPEDIPKWIILNSLQKTGCENKINTWYSGNALTLIGINFGLLASEVLQILLTISFFRHIKNRIYSGV
;
A
#
# COMPACT_ATOMS: atom_id res chain seq x y z
N MET A 1 38.79 -25.76 26.19
CA MET A 1 37.47 -25.71 26.88
C MET A 1 37.45 -24.80 28.11
N ARG A 2 38.44 -24.85 29.02
CA ARG A 2 38.49 -23.97 30.20
C ARG A 2 38.41 -22.47 29.88
N ASN A 3 39.10 -22.00 28.83
CA ASN A 3 39.07 -20.59 28.42
C ASN A 3 37.72 -20.11 27.86
N VAL A 4 36.91 -20.99 27.30
CA VAL A 4 35.55 -20.67 26.82
C VAL A 4 34.60 -20.52 28.01
N PHE A 5 34.72 -21.42 28.99
CA PHE A 5 33.92 -21.40 30.21
C PHE A 5 34.24 -20.19 31.11
N TYR A 6 35.51 -19.78 31.18
CA TYR A 6 35.93 -18.55 31.88
C TYR A 6 35.45 -17.27 31.19
N GLN A 7 35.46 -17.20 29.85
CA GLN A 7 34.87 -16.06 29.13
C GLN A 7 33.35 -15.95 29.35
N GLU A 8 32.68 -17.09 29.56
CA GLU A 8 31.24 -17.14 29.73
C GLU A 8 30.76 -16.58 31.08
N HIS A 9 31.55 -16.79 32.15
CA HIS A 9 31.29 -16.28 33.50
C HIS A 9 31.83 -14.86 33.75
N GLN A 10 32.87 -14.41 33.04
CA GLN A 10 33.55 -13.14 33.32
C GLN A 10 32.82 -11.88 32.76
N TYR A 11 31.90 -12.01 31.78
CA TYR A 11 31.28 -10.82 31.15
C TYR A 11 29.76 -10.89 30.93
N PRO A 12 28.94 -11.12 31.98
CA PRO A 12 27.48 -11.04 31.88
C PRO A 12 27.01 -9.65 31.40
N GLY A 13 27.75 -8.58 31.74
CA GLY A 13 27.49 -7.22 31.28
C GLY A 13 27.66 -7.03 29.76
N ARG A 14 28.67 -7.66 29.15
CA ARG A 14 28.92 -7.58 27.71
C ARG A 14 27.80 -8.24 26.90
N LYS A 15 27.39 -9.45 27.27
CA LYS A 15 26.26 -10.15 26.62
C LYS A 15 24.96 -9.34 26.72
N ARG A 16 24.71 -8.72 27.89
CA ARG A 16 23.55 -7.84 28.12
C ARG A 16 23.59 -6.58 27.25
N MET A 17 24.75 -5.94 27.10
CA MET A 17 24.94 -4.75 26.24
C MET A 17 24.75 -5.08 24.75
N LEU A 18 25.36 -6.15 24.23
CA LEU A 18 25.17 -6.57 22.84
C LEU A 18 23.70 -6.84 22.52
N ARG A 19 22.99 -7.47 23.44
CA ARG A 19 21.57 -7.80 23.27
C ARG A 19 20.69 -6.55 23.21
N LYS A 20 20.97 -5.55 24.05
CA LYS A 20 20.30 -4.25 23.99
C LYS A 20 20.58 -3.55 22.66
N ASN A 21 21.84 -3.50 22.23
CA ASN A 21 22.23 -2.90 20.94
C ASN A 21 21.53 -3.57 19.76
N LYS A 22 21.44 -4.90 19.76
CA LYS A 22 20.72 -5.66 18.73
C LYS A 22 19.23 -5.31 18.69
N THR A 23 18.56 -5.18 19.84
CA THR A 23 17.15 -4.74 19.92
C THR A 23 16.97 -3.34 19.35
N LEU A 24 17.87 -2.40 19.69
CA LEU A 24 17.82 -1.03 19.17
C LEU A 24 17.96 -0.99 17.64
N ILE A 25 18.87 -1.80 17.08
CA ILE A 25 19.06 -1.92 15.63
C ILE A 25 17.77 -2.41 14.95
N PHE A 26 17.14 -3.48 15.46
CA PHE A 26 15.86 -3.96 14.91
C PHE A 26 14.76 -2.91 14.97
N LYS A 27 14.60 -2.23 16.12
CA LYS A 27 13.60 -1.16 16.27
C LYS A 27 13.85 -0.05 15.26
N TYR A 28 15.10 0.37 15.08
CA TYR A 28 15.47 1.42 14.15
C TYR A 28 15.11 1.05 12.70
N PHE A 29 15.54 -0.12 12.21
CA PHE A 29 15.25 -0.54 10.84
C PHE A 29 13.75 -0.73 10.57
N LEU A 30 13.04 -1.41 11.47
CA LEU A 30 11.59 -1.59 11.34
C LEU A 30 10.85 -0.26 11.35
N ASN A 31 11.25 0.65 12.25
CA ASN A 31 10.65 1.98 12.34
C ASN A 31 10.98 2.87 11.14
N LEU A 32 12.18 2.76 10.57
CA LEU A 32 12.58 3.50 9.37
C LEU A 32 11.72 3.09 8.17
N ILE A 33 11.57 1.79 7.94
CA ILE A 33 10.76 1.26 6.85
C ILE A 33 9.29 1.65 7.05
N ASN A 34 8.72 1.43 8.24
CA ASN A 34 7.33 1.80 8.54
C ASN A 34 7.10 3.31 8.44
N GLY A 35 8.09 4.13 8.83
CA GLY A 35 8.03 5.59 8.68
C GLY A 35 7.96 6.02 7.22
N ALA A 36 8.73 5.38 6.33
CA ALA A 36 8.64 5.65 4.90
C ALA A 36 7.25 5.33 4.33
N PHE A 37 6.67 4.18 4.68
CA PHE A 37 5.31 3.81 4.27
C PHE A 37 4.24 4.73 4.89
N LEU A 38 4.44 5.19 6.12
CA LEU A 38 3.54 6.16 6.75
C LEU A 38 3.51 7.47 5.97
N VAL A 39 4.67 8.01 5.57
CA VAL A 39 4.76 9.22 4.75
C VAL A 39 4.09 9.00 3.40
N LEU A 40 4.36 7.88 2.72
CA LEU A 40 3.69 7.53 1.46
C LEU A 40 2.17 7.42 1.62
N GLY A 41 1.70 6.79 2.69
CA GLY A 41 0.27 6.67 3.01
C GLY A 41 -0.39 8.03 3.27
N LEU A 42 0.27 8.92 4.01
CA LEU A 42 -0.20 10.28 4.26
C LEU A 42 -0.23 11.12 2.98
N LEU A 43 0.76 10.97 2.11
CA LEU A 43 0.77 11.63 0.80
C LEU A 43 -0.38 11.13 -0.08
N LEU A 44 -0.62 9.81 -0.13
CA LEU A 44 -1.74 9.22 -0.87
C LEU A 44 -3.10 9.68 -0.32
N MET A 45 -3.27 9.65 1.00
CA MET A 45 -4.48 10.09 1.68
C MET A 45 -4.70 11.60 1.51
N GLY A 46 -3.63 12.40 1.66
CA GLY A 46 -3.66 13.85 1.49
C GLY A 46 -3.97 14.25 0.06
N PHE A 47 -3.39 13.58 -0.93
CA PHE A 47 -3.70 13.77 -2.34
C PHE A 47 -5.14 13.36 -2.66
N GLY A 48 -5.60 12.21 -2.17
CA GLY A 48 -7.00 11.78 -2.32
C GLY A 48 -8.00 12.75 -1.69
N THR A 49 -7.66 13.31 -0.52
CA THR A 49 -8.49 14.30 0.18
C THR A 49 -8.47 15.66 -0.53
N TRP A 50 -7.29 16.11 -1.00
CA TRP A 50 -7.15 17.33 -1.80
C TRP A 50 -8.03 17.28 -3.05
N LEU A 51 -7.97 16.15 -3.79
CA LEU A 51 -8.83 15.92 -4.95
C LEU A 51 -10.32 15.90 -4.61
N LEU A 52 -10.70 15.34 -3.44
CA LEU A 52 -12.08 15.37 -2.94
C LEU A 52 -12.55 16.77 -2.51
N LEU A 53 -11.67 17.62 -2.00
CA LEU A 53 -12.02 18.99 -1.61
C LEU A 53 -12.12 19.91 -2.83
N ASP A 54 -11.21 19.75 -3.79
CA ASP A 54 -11.29 20.39 -5.09
C ASP A 54 -12.58 19.98 -5.82
N ARG A 55 -13.10 18.77 -5.56
CA ARG A 55 -14.42 18.30 -6.02
C ARG A 55 -15.56 19.22 -5.59
N ASN A 56 -15.55 19.75 -4.36
CA ASN A 56 -16.61 20.62 -3.84
C ASN A 56 -16.61 22.01 -4.49
N ASN A 57 -15.55 22.37 -5.22
CA ASN A 57 -15.45 23.63 -5.96
C ASN A 57 -15.50 23.44 -7.49
N ILE A 58 -14.99 22.32 -8.02
CA ILE A 58 -14.86 22.06 -9.47
C ILE A 58 -15.90 21.05 -9.98
N PHE A 59 -16.29 20.05 -9.18
CA PHE A 59 -17.18 18.95 -9.59
C PHE A 59 -18.61 19.06 -9.05
N THR A 60 -18.90 19.99 -8.14
CA THR A 60 -20.27 20.41 -7.83
C THR A 60 -20.97 21.05 -9.05
N ALA A 61 -20.19 21.41 -10.08
CA ALA A 61 -20.67 21.78 -11.41
C ALA A 61 -20.75 20.58 -12.41
N LEU A 62 -20.37 19.36 -12.00
CA LEU A 62 -20.43 18.13 -12.79
C LEU A 62 -21.20 17.06 -11.99
N ASP A 63 -22.53 17.21 -11.89
CA ASP A 63 -23.35 16.28 -11.11
C ASP A 63 -23.93 15.09 -11.91
N GLU A 64 -24.28 14.09 -11.09
CA GLU A 64 -25.10 12.89 -11.21
C GLU A 64 -24.52 11.56 -11.74
N ASN A 65 -23.77 11.49 -12.84
CA ASN A 65 -23.46 10.17 -13.45
C ASN A 65 -21.98 9.71 -13.41
N ASN A 66 -21.14 10.30 -12.56
CA ASN A 66 -19.68 10.05 -12.50
C ASN A 66 -19.24 9.01 -11.45
N HIS A 67 -19.85 7.82 -11.43
CA HIS A 67 -19.54 6.78 -10.44
C HIS A 67 -18.09 6.27 -10.50
N LEU A 68 -17.47 6.17 -11.69
CA LEU A 68 -16.10 5.64 -11.83
C LEU A 68 -15.03 6.53 -11.20
N ILE A 69 -15.11 7.84 -11.42
CA ILE A 69 -14.13 8.80 -10.91
C ILE A 69 -14.22 8.87 -9.37
N VAL A 70 -15.45 8.92 -8.84
CA VAL A 70 -15.71 8.87 -7.39
C VAL A 70 -15.16 7.57 -6.78
N TYR A 71 -15.37 6.45 -7.46
CA TYR A 71 -14.86 5.14 -7.02
C TYR A 71 -13.33 5.09 -6.97
N ILE A 72 -12.63 5.63 -7.98
CA ILE A 72 -11.16 5.71 -7.99
C ILE A 72 -10.64 6.53 -6.80
N PHE A 73 -11.25 7.67 -6.49
CA PHE A 73 -10.83 8.49 -5.35
C PHE A 73 -11.14 7.84 -4.01
N GLN A 74 -12.29 7.17 -3.88
CA GLN A 74 -12.63 6.40 -2.68
C GLN A 74 -11.63 5.26 -2.43
N ILE A 75 -11.22 4.54 -3.48
CA ILE A 75 -10.16 3.53 -3.37
C ILE A 75 -8.84 4.17 -2.94
N LEU A 76 -8.45 5.30 -3.54
CA LEU A 76 -7.19 5.97 -3.23
C LEU A 76 -7.13 6.46 -1.77
N MET A 77 -8.20 7.10 -1.31
CA MET A 77 -8.33 7.58 0.07
C MET A 77 -8.40 6.41 1.06
N GLY A 78 -9.20 5.38 0.75
CA GLY A 78 -9.34 4.19 1.58
C GLY A 78 -8.02 3.42 1.71
N THR A 79 -7.30 3.25 0.61
CA THR A 79 -5.98 2.57 0.60
C THR A 79 -4.95 3.38 1.37
N GLY A 80 -4.88 4.70 1.17
CA GLY A 80 -3.98 5.59 1.92
C GLY A 80 -4.25 5.54 3.43
N SER A 81 -5.52 5.61 3.83
CA SER A 81 -5.93 5.48 5.23
C SER A 81 -5.56 4.11 5.82
N ALA A 82 -5.79 3.02 5.07
CA ALA A 82 -5.43 1.68 5.51
C ALA A 82 -3.91 1.54 5.73
N ILE A 83 -3.08 2.08 4.82
CA ILE A 83 -1.61 2.08 4.97
C ILE A 83 -1.19 2.85 6.23
N VAL A 84 -1.77 4.04 6.47
CA VAL A 84 -1.49 4.85 7.66
C VAL A 84 -1.83 4.08 8.94
N LEU A 85 -3.02 3.48 9.00
CA LEU A 85 -3.45 2.68 10.16
C LEU A 85 -2.52 1.48 10.41
N LEU A 86 -2.15 0.75 9.36
CA LEU A 86 -1.21 -0.38 9.47
C LEU A 86 0.16 0.09 9.98
N CYS A 87 0.67 1.22 9.49
CA CYS A 87 1.95 1.77 9.92
C CYS A 87 1.92 2.25 11.38
N LEU A 88 0.82 2.85 11.83
CA LEU A 88 0.63 3.25 13.23
C LEU A 88 0.58 2.04 14.17
N LEU A 89 -0.14 0.99 13.78
CA LEU A 89 -0.16 -0.28 14.54
C LEU A 89 1.24 -0.90 14.61
N GLY A 90 1.97 -0.90 13.50
CA GLY A 90 3.36 -1.35 13.44
C GLY A 90 4.26 -0.52 14.37
N TYR A 91 4.18 0.81 14.29
CA TYR A 91 4.92 1.74 15.16
C TYR A 91 4.69 1.45 16.64
N LEU A 92 3.42 1.37 17.06
CA LEU A 92 3.04 1.09 18.45
C LEU A 92 3.50 -0.31 18.90
N GLY A 93 3.39 -1.32 18.02
CA GLY A 93 3.85 -2.68 18.30
C GLY A 93 5.36 -2.77 18.53
N ILE A 94 6.14 -2.06 17.72
CA ILE A 94 7.61 -2.03 17.81
C ILE A 94 8.07 -1.20 19.02
N HIS A 95 7.46 -0.03 19.24
CA HIS A 95 7.84 0.88 20.31
C HIS A 95 7.56 0.27 21.67
N ASN A 96 6.32 -0.19 21.89
CA ASN A 96 5.85 -0.72 23.17
C ASN A 96 6.24 -2.19 23.42
N GLU A 97 6.88 -2.87 22.45
CA GLU A 97 7.23 -4.30 22.51
C GLU A 97 6.02 -5.23 22.85
N ILE A 98 4.80 -4.82 22.50
CA ILE A 98 3.57 -5.57 22.79
C ILE A 98 3.44 -6.74 21.81
N ARG A 99 3.55 -7.97 22.33
CA ARG A 99 3.54 -9.22 21.54
C ARG A 99 2.28 -9.41 20.70
N TRP A 100 1.10 -9.21 21.29
CA TRP A 100 -0.19 -9.38 20.59
C TRP A 100 -0.35 -8.38 19.46
N LEU A 101 0.10 -7.14 19.66
CA LEU A 101 0.06 -6.10 18.64
C LEU A 101 1.02 -6.41 17.48
N LEU A 102 2.21 -6.96 17.79
CA LEU A 102 3.17 -7.38 16.78
C LEU A 102 2.67 -8.59 15.96
N LEU A 103 1.96 -9.52 16.61
CA LEU A 103 1.29 -10.64 15.93
C LEU A 103 0.15 -10.16 15.03
N LEU A 104 -0.69 -9.25 15.53
CA LEU A 104 -1.77 -8.63 14.74
C LEU A 104 -1.19 -7.89 13.53
N TYR A 105 -0.15 -7.08 13.72
CA TYR A 105 0.54 -6.37 12.65
C TYR A 105 1.06 -7.34 11.57
N THR A 106 1.73 -8.42 11.98
CA THR A 106 2.23 -9.43 11.04
C THR A 106 1.10 -10.15 10.32
N ALA A 107 -0.01 -10.47 11.00
CA ALA A 107 -1.17 -11.10 10.41
C ALA A 107 -1.85 -10.20 9.36
N LEU A 108 -1.96 -8.90 9.64
CA LEU A 108 -2.50 -7.93 8.70
C LEU A 108 -1.60 -7.74 7.47
N LEU A 109 -0.27 -7.74 7.64
CA LEU A 109 0.66 -7.75 6.50
C LEU A 109 0.55 -9.03 5.67
N MET A 110 0.44 -10.20 6.31
CA MET A 110 0.23 -11.46 5.59
C MET A 110 -1.07 -11.45 4.79
N TRP A 111 -2.13 -10.87 5.36
CA TRP A 111 -3.39 -10.67 4.66
C TRP A 111 -3.24 -9.75 3.45
N ALA A 112 -2.52 -8.63 3.59
CA ALA A 112 -2.24 -7.69 2.50
C ALA A 112 -1.48 -8.38 1.35
N VAL A 113 -0.42 -9.14 1.67
CA VAL A 113 0.33 -9.95 0.69
C VAL A 113 -0.61 -10.93 -0.03
N GLY A 114 -1.48 -11.62 0.72
CA GLY A 114 -2.45 -12.55 0.14
C GLY A 114 -3.39 -11.88 -0.86
N VAL A 115 -3.97 -10.74 -0.47
CA VAL A 115 -4.83 -9.93 -1.35
C VAL A 115 -4.05 -9.45 -2.58
N GLN A 116 -2.83 -8.95 -2.40
CA GLN A 116 -1.99 -8.46 -3.50
C GLN A 116 -1.66 -9.58 -4.51
N VAL A 117 -1.30 -10.78 -4.03
CA VAL A 117 -0.99 -11.93 -4.89
C VAL A 117 -2.24 -12.39 -5.65
N VAL A 118 -3.37 -12.58 -4.96
CA VAL A 118 -4.63 -13.00 -5.60
C VAL A 118 -5.07 -11.99 -6.65
N LEU A 119 -5.03 -10.69 -6.32
CA LEU A 119 -5.40 -9.62 -7.24
C LEU A 119 -4.46 -9.56 -8.45
N SER A 120 -3.14 -9.67 -8.23
CA SER A 120 -2.14 -9.66 -9.30
C SER A 120 -2.32 -10.85 -10.25
N THR A 121 -2.53 -12.05 -9.70
CA THR A 121 -2.79 -13.26 -10.49
C THR A 121 -4.12 -13.15 -11.25
N PHE A 122 -5.17 -12.63 -10.61
CA PHE A 122 -6.46 -12.42 -11.26
C PHE A 122 -6.35 -11.47 -12.47
N ILE A 123 -5.67 -10.33 -12.29
CA ILE A 123 -5.40 -9.37 -13.37
C ILE A 123 -4.59 -10.01 -14.50
N PHE A 124 -3.61 -10.87 -14.17
CA PHE A 124 -2.79 -11.54 -15.16
C PHE A 124 -3.56 -12.59 -15.97
N ILE A 125 -4.36 -13.44 -15.32
CA ILE A 125 -5.13 -14.51 -15.96
C ILE A 125 -6.27 -13.93 -16.81
N LYS A 126 -7.01 -12.96 -16.25
CA LYS A 126 -8.20 -12.39 -16.88
C LYS A 126 -7.90 -11.09 -17.64
N LYS A 127 -6.64 -10.84 -18.02
CA LYS A 127 -6.22 -9.60 -18.69
C LYS A 127 -7.13 -9.21 -19.87
N LYS A 128 -7.61 -10.18 -20.66
CA LYS A 128 -8.53 -9.93 -21.79
C LYS A 128 -9.96 -9.63 -21.34
N GLU A 129 -10.50 -10.40 -20.39
CA GLU A 129 -11.87 -10.20 -19.86
C GLU A 129 -11.99 -8.94 -19.00
N VAL A 130 -10.99 -8.63 -18.16
CA VAL A 130 -10.95 -7.39 -17.39
C VAL A 130 -10.92 -6.18 -18.32
N HIS A 131 -10.19 -6.28 -19.43
CA HIS A 131 -10.14 -5.24 -20.43
C HIS A 131 -11.50 -5.07 -21.12
N GLN A 132 -12.17 -6.17 -21.49
CA GLN A 132 -13.52 -6.13 -22.07
C GLN A 132 -14.58 -5.58 -21.10
N VAL A 133 -14.58 -5.98 -19.83
CA VAL A 133 -15.53 -5.46 -18.83
C VAL A 133 -15.28 -3.98 -18.54
N LEU A 134 -14.02 -3.55 -18.56
CA LEU A 134 -13.66 -2.14 -18.45
C LEU A 134 -14.09 -1.37 -19.70
N HIS A 135 -13.89 -1.95 -20.89
CA HIS A 135 -14.28 -1.38 -22.17
C HIS A 135 -15.80 -1.20 -22.26
N ASP A 136 -16.58 -2.25 -21.98
CA ASP A 136 -18.04 -2.18 -21.99
C ASP A 136 -18.57 -1.14 -21.00
N LYS A 137 -17.96 -1.03 -19.81
CA LYS A 137 -18.33 0.01 -18.84
C LYS A 137 -17.98 1.41 -19.32
N ILE A 138 -16.86 1.60 -20.01
CA ILE A 138 -16.46 2.89 -20.56
C ILE A 138 -17.32 3.26 -21.79
N ASP A 139 -17.61 2.30 -22.66
CA ASP A 139 -18.45 2.50 -23.85
C ASP A 139 -19.90 2.83 -23.49
N LEU A 140 -20.46 2.15 -22.48
CA LEU A 140 -21.77 2.50 -21.97
C LEU A 140 -21.81 3.94 -21.46
N ILE A 141 -20.75 4.39 -20.77
CA ILE A 141 -20.62 5.79 -20.34
C ILE A 141 -20.53 6.71 -21.56
N ILE A 142 -19.83 6.35 -22.63
CA ILE A 142 -19.73 7.19 -23.84
C ILE A 142 -21.09 7.31 -24.55
N ILE A 143 -21.83 6.21 -24.69
CA ILE A 143 -23.12 6.17 -25.39
C ILE A 143 -24.20 6.94 -24.61
N GLU A 144 -24.26 6.76 -23.29
CA GLU A 144 -25.21 7.46 -22.42
C GLU A 144 -24.98 8.99 -22.46
N TYR A 145 -23.71 9.42 -22.54
CA TYR A 145 -23.34 10.82 -22.60
C TYR A 145 -23.59 11.48 -23.97
N GLY A 146 -23.68 10.70 -25.06
CA GLY A 146 -23.99 11.18 -26.41
C GLY A 146 -25.49 11.22 -26.75
N SER A 147 -26.36 10.78 -25.81
CA SER A 147 -27.82 10.83 -26.00
C SER A 147 -28.33 12.27 -25.90
N LYS A 148 -29.37 12.57 -26.69
CA LYS A 148 -29.88 13.93 -26.94
C LYS A 148 -30.59 14.60 -25.75
N ASP A 149 -30.64 13.94 -24.60
CA ASP A 149 -31.41 14.35 -23.43
C ASP A 149 -30.54 14.98 -22.32
N MET A 150 -29.25 15.26 -22.58
CA MET A 150 -28.33 15.77 -21.55
C MET A 150 -28.21 17.31 -21.56
N PRO A 151 -28.37 18.01 -20.41
CA PRO A 151 -28.16 19.44 -20.31
C PRO A 151 -26.72 19.85 -20.64
N GLU A 152 -26.59 21.01 -21.28
CA GLU A 152 -25.40 21.50 -21.98
C GLU A 152 -24.40 22.15 -21.00
N ASP A 153 -23.78 21.33 -20.14
CA ASP A 153 -22.83 21.81 -19.13
C ASP A 153 -21.41 21.96 -19.72
N ILE A 154 -20.95 23.20 -19.89
CA ILE A 154 -19.71 23.57 -20.58
C ILE A 154 -18.40 22.96 -20.00
N PRO A 155 -18.24 22.68 -18.69
CA PRO A 155 -17.01 22.09 -18.17
C PRO A 155 -16.88 20.58 -18.46
N LYS A 156 -18.02 19.88 -18.58
CA LYS A 156 -18.12 18.43 -18.76
C LYS A 156 -17.63 18.00 -20.15
N TRP A 157 -17.94 18.77 -21.20
CA TRP A 157 -17.48 18.49 -22.55
C TRP A 157 -15.99 18.73 -22.74
N ILE A 158 -15.35 19.66 -22.01
CA ILE A 158 -13.92 19.94 -22.18
C ILE A 158 -13.07 18.76 -21.73
N ILE A 159 -13.38 18.18 -20.56
CA ILE A 159 -12.66 17.03 -20.03
C ILE A 159 -12.94 15.78 -20.89
N LEU A 160 -14.20 15.52 -21.25
CA LEU A 160 -14.52 14.34 -22.05
C LEU A 160 -14.01 14.45 -23.50
N ASN A 161 -14.09 15.62 -24.14
CA ASN A 161 -13.54 15.85 -25.48
C ASN A 161 -12.01 15.79 -25.47
N SER A 162 -11.35 16.17 -24.36
CA SER A 162 -9.91 15.95 -24.19
C SER A 162 -9.55 14.47 -24.02
N LEU A 163 -10.41 13.67 -23.37
CA LEU A 163 -10.27 12.22 -23.26
C LEU A 163 -10.65 11.49 -24.56
N GLN A 164 -11.57 12.02 -25.36
CA GLN A 164 -12.14 11.40 -26.55
C GLN A 164 -11.35 11.75 -27.83
N LYS A 165 -10.81 12.98 -27.96
CA LYS A 165 -9.96 13.38 -29.11
C LYS A 165 -8.63 12.63 -29.14
N THR A 166 -8.08 12.29 -27.99
CA THR A 166 -6.95 11.37 -27.91
C THR A 166 -7.53 9.99 -27.70
N GLY A 167 -7.52 9.09 -28.69
CA GLY A 167 -8.02 7.71 -28.52
C GLY A 167 -7.46 7.07 -27.24
N CYS A 168 -8.23 7.17 -26.15
CA CYS A 168 -7.74 7.01 -24.78
C CYS A 168 -7.34 5.56 -24.55
N GLU A 169 -8.12 4.64 -25.12
CA GLU A 169 -7.89 3.21 -25.06
C GLU A 169 -6.60 2.81 -25.77
N ASN A 170 -6.38 3.26 -27.00
CA ASN A 170 -5.14 3.00 -27.73
C ASN A 170 -3.93 3.60 -27.00
N LYS A 171 -4.09 4.78 -26.41
CA LYS A 171 -3.03 5.46 -25.65
C LYS A 171 -2.73 4.75 -24.33
N ILE A 172 -3.75 4.28 -23.60
CA ILE A 172 -3.61 3.49 -22.38
C ILE A 172 -2.98 2.13 -22.68
N ASN A 173 -3.41 1.43 -23.74
CA ASN A 173 -2.85 0.15 -24.14
C ASN A 173 -1.40 0.27 -24.59
N THR A 174 -1.09 1.31 -25.36
CA THR A 174 0.27 1.58 -25.83
C THR A 174 1.16 2.01 -24.66
N TRP A 175 0.66 2.84 -23.75
CA TRP A 175 1.36 3.23 -22.53
C TRP A 175 1.58 2.03 -21.59
N TYR A 176 0.56 1.20 -21.37
CA TYR A 176 0.64 0.00 -20.54
C TYR A 176 1.62 -1.01 -21.14
N SER A 177 1.57 -1.24 -22.45
CA SER A 177 2.52 -2.10 -23.16
C SER A 177 3.96 -1.59 -23.01
N GLY A 178 4.17 -0.28 -23.18
CA GLY A 178 5.48 0.35 -23.04
C GLY A 178 6.01 0.42 -21.60
N ASN A 179 5.12 0.43 -20.60
CA ASN A 179 5.46 0.57 -19.18
C ASN A 179 5.15 -0.69 -18.35
N ALA A 180 4.85 -1.82 -19.00
CA ALA A 180 4.51 -3.06 -18.30
C ALA A 180 5.64 -3.50 -17.35
N LEU A 181 6.89 -3.31 -17.78
CA LEU A 181 8.07 -3.65 -16.98
C LEU A 181 8.16 -2.81 -15.70
N THR A 182 7.86 -1.51 -15.76
CA THR A 182 7.91 -0.63 -14.58
C THR A 182 6.78 -0.96 -13.60
N LEU A 183 5.58 -1.25 -14.09
CA LEU A 183 4.44 -1.70 -13.29
C LEU A 183 4.71 -3.04 -12.58
N ILE A 184 5.33 -4.00 -13.27
CA ILE A 184 5.76 -5.27 -12.67
C ILE A 184 6.84 -5.00 -11.61
N GLY A 185 7.80 -4.12 -11.91
CA GLY A 185 8.85 -3.73 -10.98
C GLY A 185 8.30 -3.10 -9.69
N ILE A 186 7.32 -2.21 -9.79
CA ILE A 186 6.66 -1.59 -8.62
C ILE A 186 5.94 -2.65 -7.78
N ASN A 187 5.16 -3.53 -8.41
CA ASN A 187 4.45 -4.60 -7.70
C ASN A 187 5.41 -5.57 -6.98
N PHE A 188 6.47 -5.99 -7.66
CA PHE A 188 7.47 -6.87 -7.07
C PHE A 188 8.25 -6.17 -5.95
N GLY A 189 8.60 -4.90 -6.14
CA GLY A 189 9.24 -4.09 -5.11
C GLY A 189 8.38 -3.93 -3.86
N LEU A 190 7.08 -3.69 -4.03
CA LEU A 190 6.12 -3.63 -2.93
C LEU A 190 6.04 -4.98 -2.20
N LEU A 191 5.85 -6.08 -2.94
CA LEU A 191 5.80 -7.43 -2.37
C LEU A 191 7.07 -7.78 -1.59
N ALA A 192 8.24 -7.46 -2.15
CA ALA A 192 9.53 -7.70 -1.52
C ALA A 192 9.68 -6.89 -0.22
N SER A 193 9.18 -5.64 -0.20
CA SER A 193 9.21 -4.79 1.00
C SER A 193 8.29 -5.31 2.11
N GLU A 194 7.10 -5.83 1.77
CA GLU A 194 6.18 -6.44 2.73
C GLU A 194 6.76 -7.72 3.32
N VAL A 195 7.31 -8.61 2.48
CA VAL A 195 7.98 -9.84 2.93
C VAL A 195 9.17 -9.50 3.83
N LEU A 196 9.97 -8.50 3.47
CA LEU A 196 11.07 -8.05 4.31
C LEU A 196 10.60 -7.54 5.68
N GLN A 197 9.53 -6.75 5.73
CA GLN A 197 8.94 -6.29 6.99
C GLN A 197 8.44 -7.46 7.85
N ILE A 198 7.77 -8.44 7.25
CA ILE A 198 7.29 -9.65 7.94
C ILE A 198 8.49 -10.40 8.54
N LEU A 199 9.55 -10.64 7.76
CA LEU A 199 10.74 -11.34 8.22
C LEU A 199 11.45 -10.61 9.36
N LEU A 200 11.61 -9.29 9.25
CA LEU A 200 12.22 -8.46 10.30
C LEU A 200 11.35 -8.47 11.57
N THR A 201 10.03 -8.38 11.42
CA THR A 201 9.07 -8.38 12.54
C THR A 201 9.07 -9.72 13.28
N ILE A 202 9.05 -10.84 12.55
CA ILE A 202 9.16 -12.19 13.14
C ILE A 202 10.52 -12.37 13.83
N SER A 203 11.61 -11.89 13.22
CA SER A 203 12.94 -11.93 13.81
C SER A 203 13.01 -11.13 15.11
N PHE A 204 12.39 -9.95 15.13
CA PHE A 204 12.26 -9.11 16.32
C PHE A 204 11.40 -9.79 17.40
N PHE A 205 10.27 -10.40 17.03
CA PHE A 205 9.42 -11.18 17.93
C PHE A 205 10.18 -12.35 18.57
N ARG A 206 10.89 -13.15 17.77
CA ARG A 206 11.72 -14.28 18.26
C ARG A 206 12.82 -13.76 19.18
N HIS A 207 13.43 -12.62 18.86
CA HIS A 207 14.43 -12.00 19.71
C HIS A 207 13.84 -11.60 21.07
N ILE A 208 12.69 -10.92 21.11
CA ILE A 208 11.98 -10.57 22.36
C ILE A 208 11.61 -11.82 23.15
N LYS A 209 11.06 -12.85 22.50
CA LYS A 209 10.69 -14.12 23.13
C LYS A 209 11.92 -14.75 23.81
N ASN A 210 13.01 -14.91 23.07
CA ASN A 210 14.26 -15.46 23.60
C ASN A 210 14.85 -14.60 24.73
N ARG A 211 14.58 -13.28 24.76
CA ARG A 211 14.95 -12.40 25.89
C ARG A 211 14.36 -12.82 27.21
N ILE A 212 13.10 -13.22 27.17
CA ILE A 212 12.33 -13.47 28.37
C ILE A 212 12.60 -14.89 28.89
N TYR A 213 12.76 -15.88 28.00
CA TYR A 213 13.13 -17.24 28.40
C TYR A 213 14.56 -17.37 28.93
N SER A 214 15.51 -16.56 28.46
CA SER A 214 16.90 -16.62 28.93
C SER A 214 17.17 -15.69 30.13
N GLY A 215 16.13 -15.07 30.67
CA GLY A 215 16.18 -14.20 31.86
C GLY A 215 15.62 -14.88 33.12
N VAL A 216 15.19 -16.14 32.98
CA VAL A 216 14.95 -17.11 34.06
C VAL A 216 16.14 -18.05 34.11
#